data_AF-A0A7L3ACP2-F1
#
_entry.id   AF-A0A7L3ACP2-F1
#
_cell.length_a   1.000
_cell.length_b   1.000
_cell.length_c   1.000
_cell.angle_alpha   90.00
_cell.angle_beta   90.00
_cell.angle_gamma   90.00
#
_symmetry.space_group_name_H-M   'P 1'
#
loop_
_entity.id
_entity.type
_entity.pdbx_description
1 polymer ?
#
loop_
_entity_poly.entity_id
_entity_poly.type
_entity_poly.pdbx_seq_one_letter_code
_entity_poly.pdbx_strand_id
1 'polypeptide(L)' 'ISYSFSDAISAKVQDLFVIDSNSGEIRTAGELDFEEVQSYDLEIEARDQGWPPLSGHCSVELEVLDVND' A
#
# COMPACT_ATOMS: atom_id res chain seq x y z
N ILE A 1 -3.77 15.83 6.47
CA ILE A 1 -3.03 14.54 6.54
C ILE A 1 -3.03 13.99 5.13
N SER A 2 -1.90 13.46 4.67
CA SER A 2 -1.75 12.81 3.37
C SER A 2 -1.23 11.39 3.56
N TYR A 3 -1.74 10.45 2.77
CA TYR A 3 -1.35 9.05 2.79
C TYR A 3 -0.47 8.68 1.59
N SER A 4 0.56 7.87 1.81
CA SER A 4 1.45 7.34 0.76
C SER A 4 2.05 6.01 1.19
N PHE A 5 2.53 5.22 0.23
CA PHE A 5 3.42 4.10 0.56
C PHE A 5 4.75 4.64 1.11
N SER A 6 5.36 3.90 2.03
CA SER A 6 6.69 4.23 2.54
C SER A 6 7.78 3.93 1.51
N ASP A 7 8.97 4.49 1.74
CA ASP A 7 10.16 4.21 0.93
C ASP A 7 10.62 2.74 1.02
N ALA A 8 10.10 1.94 1.96
CA ALA A 8 10.43 0.52 2.08
C ALA A 8 9.75 -0.34 1.00
N ILE A 9 8.73 0.20 0.32
CA ILE A 9 7.95 -0.53 -0.67
C ILE A 9 8.60 -0.46 -2.04
N SER A 10 8.85 -1.64 -2.63
CA SER A 10 9.47 -1.76 -3.96
C SER A 10 8.62 -1.14 -5.06
N ALA A 11 9.27 -0.66 -6.13
CA ALA A 11 8.57 -0.10 -7.29
C ALA A 11 7.56 -1.07 -7.92
N LYS A 12 7.86 -2.38 -7.96
CA LYS A 12 6.92 -3.41 -8.47
C LYS A 12 5.60 -3.40 -7.70
N VAL A 13 5.65 -3.23 -6.37
CA VAL A 13 4.44 -3.18 -5.54
C VAL A 13 3.69 -1.85 -5.75
N GLN A 14 4.40 -0.74 -5.97
CA GLN A 14 3.79 0.55 -6.31
C GLN A 14 3.13 0.55 -7.71
N ASP A 15 3.54 -0.34 -8.62
CA ASP A 15 2.87 -0.55 -9.91
C ASP A 15 1.59 -1.40 -9.75
N LEU A 16 1.52 -2.25 -8.72
CA LEU A 16 0.38 -3.16 -8.46
C LEU A 16 -0.70 -2.54 -7.60
N PHE A 17 -0.34 -1.62 -6.70
CA PHE A 17 -1.26 -0.98 -5.76
C PHE A 17 -1.12 0.53 -5.80
N VAL A 18 -2.25 1.21 -5.62
CA VAL A 18 -2.32 2.68 -5.49
C VAL A 18 -3.05 3.05 -4.22
N ILE A 19 -2.65 4.16 -3.61
CA ILE A 19 -3.30 4.73 -2.42
C ILE A 19 -3.80 6.13 -2.72
N ASP A 20 -5.07 6.39 -2.41
CA ASP A 20 -5.62 7.75 -2.49
C ASP A 20 -5.06 8.59 -1.34
N SER A 21 -4.31 9.63 -1.68
CA SER A 21 -3.60 10.46 -0.69
C SER A 21 -4.51 11.20 0.29
N ASN A 22 -5.82 11.33 0.01
CA ASN A 22 -6.75 12.09 0.84
C ASN A 22 -7.53 11.18 1.80
N SER A 23 -7.96 10.02 1.32
CA SER A 23 -8.82 9.07 2.05
C SER A 23 -8.04 7.88 2.62
N GLY A 24 -6.85 7.58 2.09
CA GLY A 24 -6.09 6.38 2.43
C GLY A 24 -6.66 5.10 1.80
N GLU A 25 -7.59 5.20 0.85
CA GLU A 25 -8.15 4.05 0.16
C GLU A 25 -7.08 3.39 -0.72
N ILE A 26 -6.88 2.07 -0.54
CA ILE A 26 -5.95 1.27 -1.34
C ILE A 26 -6.74 0.53 -2.42
N ARG A 27 -6.25 0.58 -3.66
CA ARG A 27 -6.82 -0.14 -4.80
C ARG A 27 -5.74 -0.88 -5.56
N THR A 28 -6.13 -1.96 -6.23
CA THR A 28 -5.28 -2.60 -7.22
C THR A 28 -5.19 -1.74 -8.48
N ALA A 29 -3.99 -1.65 -9.04
CA ALA A 29 -3.69 -0.96 -10.30
C ALA A 29 -3.12 -1.91 -11.37
N GLY A 30 -2.57 -3.06 -10.95
CA GLY A 30 -2.10 -4.13 -11.82
C GLY A 30 -2.84 -5.45 -11.59
N GLU A 31 -2.51 -6.44 -12.41
CA GLU A 31 -3.01 -7.81 -12.24
C GLU A 31 -2.29 -8.49 -11.07
N LEU A 32 -3.08 -9.15 -10.22
CA LEU A 32 -2.57 -9.96 -9.12
C LEU A 32 -2.70 -11.42 -9.52
N ASP A 33 -1.57 -12.11 -9.63
CA ASP A 33 -1.52 -13.53 -9.90
C ASP A 33 -1.10 -14.27 -8.61
N PHE A 34 -1.99 -15.13 -8.14
CA PHE A 34 -1.77 -15.97 -6.96
C PHE A 34 -0.58 -16.91 -7.13
N GLU A 35 -0.36 -17.43 -8.34
CA GLU A 35 0.75 -18.35 -8.63
C GLU A 35 2.10 -17.64 -8.61
N GLU A 36 2.14 -16.33 -8.86
CA GLU A 36 3.34 -15.53 -8.72
C GLU A 36 3.60 -15.11 -7.27
N VAL A 37 2.61 -14.49 -6.62
CA VAL A 37 2.73 -13.89 -5.29
C VAL A 37 1.42 -14.02 -4.52
N GLN A 38 1.50 -14.68 -3.36
CA GLN A 38 0.34 -15.00 -2.53
C GLN A 38 0.03 -13.91 -1.49
N SER A 39 1.01 -13.10 -1.10
CA SER A 39 0.81 -12.02 -0.13
C SER A 39 1.74 -10.83 -0.33
N TYR A 40 1.31 -9.68 0.16
CA TYR A 40 2.05 -8.42 0.13
C TYR A 40 1.98 -7.72 1.49
N ASP A 41 3.12 -7.21 1.94
CA ASP A 41 3.20 -6.32 3.09
C ASP A 41 3.34 -4.87 2.60
N LEU A 42 2.31 -4.06 2.83
CA LEU A 42 2.29 -2.65 2.48
C LEU A 42 2.54 -1.80 3.71
N GLU A 43 3.58 -0.98 3.67
CA GLU A 43 3.86 0.01 4.71
C GLU A 43 3.37 1.38 4.22
N ILE A 44 2.50 1.99 5.01
CA ILE A 44 1.81 3.24 4.70
C ILE A 44 2.30 4.30 5.67
N GLU A 45 2.62 5.48 5.13
CA GLU A 45 2.91 6.68 5.90
C GLU A 45 1.72 7.65 5.82
N ALA A 46 1.27 8.14 6.98
CA ALA A 46 0.34 9.24 7.11
C ALA A 46 1.06 10.47 7.64
N ARG A 47 1.15 11.53 6.84
CA ARG A 47 1.88 12.75 7.17
C ARG A 47 0.94 13.93 7.40
N ASP A 48 1.11 14.66 8.49
CA ASP A 48 0.34 15.87 8.76
C ASP A 48 0.90 17.11 8.02
N GLN A 49 0.21 18.24 8.17
CA GLN A 49 0.60 19.52 7.56
C GLN A 49 1.21 20.48 8.59
N GLY A 50 1.75 19.94 9.69
CA GLY A 50 2.36 20.71 10.77
C GLY A 50 3.73 21.29 10.41
N TRP A 51 4.27 22.10 11.33
CA TRP A 51 5.64 22.60 11.25
C TRP A 51 6.36 22.44 12.61
N PRO A 52 7.29 21.47 12.76
CA PRO A 52 7.65 20.44 11.78
C PRO A 52 6.51 19.44 11.55
N PRO A 53 6.44 18.80 10.38
CA PRO A 53 5.42 17.78 10.11
C PRO A 53 5.67 16.53 10.94
N LEU A 54 4.59 15.90 11.39
CA LEU A 54 4.62 14.60 12.04
C LEU A 54 4.11 13.52 11.08
N SER A 55 4.72 12.35 11.16
CA SER A 55 4.33 11.17 10.38
C SER A 55 3.98 10.01 11.30
N GLY A 56 2.98 9.23 10.90
CA GLY A 56 2.65 7.94 11.50
C GLY A 56 2.74 6.83 10.45
N HIS A 57 3.06 5.61 10.89
CA HIS A 57 3.25 4.46 10.01
C HIS A 57 2.29 3.32 10.37
N CYS A 58 1.87 2.56 9.36
CA CYS A 58 1.01 1.39 9.53
C CYS A 58 1.43 0.30 8.52
N SER A 59 1.41 -0.96 8.95
CA SER A 59 1.62 -2.12 8.09
C SER A 59 0.27 -2.76 7.77
N VAL A 60 0.05 -3.06 6.49
CA VAL A 60 -1.13 -3.73 5.97
C VAL A 60 -0.69 -5.00 5.25
N GLU A 61 -1.11 -6.14 5.79
CA GLU A 61 -0.91 -7.45 5.17
C GLU A 61 -2.07 -7.71 4.20
N LEU A 62 -1.75 -8.01 2.95
CA LEU A 62 -2.70 -8.36 1.91
C LEU A 62 -2.48 -9.81 1.48
N GLU A 63 -3.53 -10.61 1.52
CA GLU A 63 -3.53 -11.97 0.99
C GLU A 63 -4.28 -11.99 -0.35
N VAL A 64 -3.65 -12.55 -1.38
CA VAL A 64 -4.29 -12.85 -2.65
C VAL A 64 -5.06 -14.15 -2.48
N LEU A 65 -6.36 -14.11 -2.74
CA LEU A 65 -7.20 -15.31 -2.68
C LEU A 65 -7.19 -15.99 -4.04
N ASP A 66 -6.88 -17.30 -4.05
CA ASP A 66 -7.08 -18.11 -5.25
C ASP A 66 -8.58 -18.24 -5.54
N VAL A 67 -8.94 -18.05 -6.81
CA VAL A 67 -10.32 -18.20 -7.28
C VAL A 67 -10.71 -19.65 -7.47
N ASN A 68 -9.75 -20.58 -7.44
CA ASN A 68 -9.93 -21.99 -7.74
C ASN A 68 -10.09 -22.92 -6.52
N ASP A 69 -10.22 -22.39 -5.30
CA ASP A 69 -10.52 -23.17 -4.07
C ASP A 69 -12.01 -23.11 -3.67
#